data_AF-A0A078L8C8-F1
#
_entry.id   AF-A0A078L8C8-F1
#
_cell.length_a   1.000
_cell.length_b   1.000
_cell.length_c   1.000
_cell.angle_alpha   90.00
_cell.angle_beta   90.00
_cell.angle_gamma   90.00
#
_symmetry.space_group_name_H-M   'P 1'
#
loop_
_entity.id
_entity.type
_entity.pdbx_description
1 polymer ?
#
loop_
_entity_poly.entity_id
_entity_poly.type
_entity_poly.pdbx_seq_one_letter_code
_entity_poly.pdbx_strand_id
1 'polypeptide(L)'
;MKNIISVVVCVLFLSGCAQERPLTSYDDTGLCILKGQAMGYGNTDIMPKIQAEFSRRGELSISKADCDTYIQTGKQSAQVDMQTTRDIIDRSQRSQAINAIQGY
;
A
#
# COMPACT_ATOMS: atom_id res chain seq x y z
N MET A 1 -48.11 8.91 -28.87
CA MET A 1 -46.86 9.61 -29.26
C MET A 1 -45.96 9.71 -28.04
N LYS A 2 -44.67 9.78 -28.32
CA LYS A 2 -43.52 9.24 -27.57
C LYS A 2 -43.12 10.08 -26.36
N ASN A 3 -42.31 9.47 -25.48
CA ASN A 3 -41.48 10.07 -24.41
C ASN A 3 -42.19 10.11 -23.05
N ILE A 4 -41.62 9.69 -21.91
CA ILE A 4 -40.23 9.73 -21.47
C ILE A 4 -40.00 8.50 -20.57
N ILE A 5 -39.12 7.59 -20.97
CA ILE A 5 -38.55 6.57 -20.06
C ILE A 5 -37.55 7.32 -19.21
N SER A 6 -37.92 7.61 -17.96
CA SER A 6 -37.03 8.22 -16.98
C SER A 6 -35.99 7.17 -16.59
N VAL A 7 -34.85 7.22 -17.28
CA VAL A 7 -33.65 6.45 -16.97
C VAL A 7 -33.14 6.96 -15.62
N VAL A 8 -33.61 6.33 -14.54
CA VAL A 8 -32.97 6.45 -13.23
C VAL A 8 -31.66 5.66 -13.32
N VAL A 9 -30.64 6.36 -13.79
CA VAL A 9 -29.23 6.00 -13.63
C VAL A 9 -28.93 6.05 -12.13
N CYS A 10 -29.24 4.96 -11.42
CA CYS A 10 -28.63 4.71 -10.11
C CYS A 10 -27.25 4.13 -10.36
N VAL A 11 -26.26 5.02 -10.35
CA VAL A 11 -24.81 4.80 -10.38
C VAL A 11 -24.38 3.94 -9.18
N LEU A 12 -24.66 2.63 -9.22
CA LEU A 12 -24.39 1.72 -8.08
C LEU A 12 -23.11 0.88 -8.19
N PHE A 13 -22.23 1.08 -9.18
CA PHE A 13 -21.08 0.18 -9.36
C PHE A 13 -19.79 0.86 -9.82
N LEU A 14 -19.30 1.88 -9.11
CA LEU A 14 -17.94 2.39 -9.33
C LEU A 14 -17.10 2.60 -8.05
N SER A 15 -17.55 2.10 -6.89
CA SER A 15 -16.70 1.99 -5.71
C SER A 15 -16.19 0.56 -5.54
N GLY A 16 -15.41 0.10 -6.51
CA GLY A 16 -14.42 -0.96 -6.26
C GLY A 16 -13.29 -0.37 -5.43
N CYS A 17 -13.59 0.16 -4.25
CA CYS A 17 -12.58 0.55 -3.28
C CYS A 17 -11.83 -0.74 -2.97
N ALA A 18 -10.53 -0.79 -3.27
CA ALA A 18 -9.68 -1.89 -2.86
C ALA A 18 -9.88 -2.08 -1.35
N GLN A 19 -10.71 -3.05 -0.98
CA GLN A 19 -11.08 -3.25 0.42
C GLN A 19 -9.81 -3.67 1.11
N GLU A 20 -9.34 -2.84 2.06
CA GLU A 20 -8.12 -3.12 2.80
C GLU A 20 -8.20 -4.54 3.34
N ARG A 21 -7.23 -5.36 2.95
CA ARG A 21 -7.19 -6.76 3.34
C ARG A 21 -7.17 -6.82 4.88
N PRO A 22 -8.11 -7.54 5.52
CA PRO A 22 -8.18 -7.53 6.97
C PRO A 22 -6.88 -8.08 7.56
N LEU A 23 -6.35 -7.43 8.60
CA LEU A 23 -5.07 -7.80 9.24
C LEU A 23 -5.09 -9.25 9.77
N THR A 24 -6.26 -9.76 10.13
CA THR A 24 -6.47 -11.14 10.58
C THR A 24 -6.21 -12.18 9.48
N SER A 25 -6.19 -11.79 8.21
CA SER A 25 -5.95 -12.70 7.07
C SER A 25 -4.48 -12.86 6.69
N TYR A 26 -3.57 -12.15 7.37
CA TYR A 26 -2.13 -12.33 7.22
C TYR A 26 -1.68 -13.47 8.13
N ASP A 27 -0.80 -14.34 7.62
CA ASP A 27 -0.02 -15.22 8.47
C ASP A 27 1.02 -14.42 9.29
N ASP A 28 1.68 -15.06 10.23
CA ASP A 28 2.61 -14.35 11.14
C ASP A 28 3.79 -13.75 10.38
N THR A 29 4.33 -14.48 9.41
CA THR A 29 5.36 -13.98 8.49
C THR A 29 4.90 -12.74 7.73
N GLY A 30 3.73 -12.80 7.11
CA GLY A 30 3.14 -11.68 6.37
C GLY A 30 2.85 -10.48 7.27
N LEU A 31 2.44 -10.70 8.52
CA LEU A 31 2.22 -9.62 9.49
C LEU A 31 3.53 -8.95 9.90
N CYS A 32 4.62 -9.72 10.06
CA CYS A 32 5.97 -9.18 10.31
C CYS A 32 6.50 -8.37 9.11
N ILE A 33 6.32 -8.86 7.88
CA ILE A 33 6.67 -8.11 6.65
C ILE A 33 5.87 -6.82 6.57
N LEU A 34 4.55 -6.89 6.77
CA LEU A 34 3.65 -5.74 6.71
C LEU A 34 4.03 -4.67 7.73
N LYS A 35 4.40 -5.07 8.95
CA LYS A 35 4.94 -4.15 9.96
C LYS A 35 6.21 -3.46 9.46
N GLY A 36 7.13 -4.22 8.89
CA GLY A 36 8.35 -3.69 8.27
C GLY A 36 8.06 -2.65 7.20
N GLN A 37 7.18 -2.98 6.25
CA GLN A 37 6.76 -2.09 5.18
C GLN A 37 6.12 -0.81 5.73
N ALA A 38 5.19 -0.92 6.68
CA ALA A 38 4.56 0.23 7.30
C ALA A 38 5.59 1.15 7.99
N MET A 39 6.62 0.58 8.62
CA MET A 39 7.73 1.35 9.20
C MET A 39 8.58 2.03 8.11
N GLY A 40 8.87 1.33 7.01
CA GLY A 40 9.66 1.85 5.89
C GLY A 40 8.97 2.99 5.15
N TYR A 41 7.66 2.87 4.91
CA TYR A 41 6.83 3.92 4.31
C TYR A 41 6.50 5.06 5.28
N GLY A 42 6.72 4.88 6.59
CA GLY A 42 6.33 5.85 7.61
C GLY A 42 4.80 5.96 7.79
N ASN A 43 4.07 4.86 7.56
CA ASN A 43 2.61 4.84 7.67
C ASN A 43 2.19 4.76 9.15
N THR A 44 1.89 5.94 9.73
CA THR A 44 1.48 6.08 11.13
C THR A 44 0.07 5.59 11.40
N ASP A 45 -0.78 5.48 10.38
CA ASP A 45 -2.21 5.18 10.54
C ASP A 45 -2.46 3.68 10.72
N ILE A 46 -1.69 2.85 10.00
CA ILE A 46 -1.81 1.38 10.09
C ILE A 46 -1.00 0.78 11.24
N MET A 47 0.05 1.48 11.69
CA MET A 47 0.97 0.96 12.72
C MET A 47 0.26 0.53 14.03
N PRO A 48 -0.67 1.33 14.60
CA PRO A 48 -1.38 0.93 15.82
C PRO A 48 -2.27 -0.30 15.59
N LYS A 49 -2.86 -0.44 14.40
CA LYS A 49 -3.71 -1.58 14.04
C LYS A 49 -2.88 -2.87 13.94
N ILE A 50 -1.71 -2.80 13.31
CA ILE A 50 -0.76 -3.91 13.24
C ILE A 50 -0.30 -4.30 14.65
N GLN A 51 0.04 -3.33 15.49
CA GLN A 51 0.46 -3.61 16.86
C GLN A 51 -0.63 -4.25 17.70
N ALA A 52 -1.88 -3.81 17.55
CA ALA A 52 -3.04 -4.45 18.17
C ALA A 52 -3.21 -5.90 17.71
N GLU A 53 -2.98 -6.19 16.43
CA GLU A 53 -3.05 -7.56 15.90
C GLU A 53 -1.94 -8.46 16.47
N PHE A 54 -0.71 -7.96 16.62
CA PHE A 54 0.36 -8.68 17.33
C PHE A 54 -0.04 -8.98 18.78
N SER A 55 -0.57 -7.99 19.50
CA SER A 55 -1.04 -8.18 20.88
C SER A 55 -2.21 -9.16 20.97
N ARG A 56 -3.12 -9.17 19.98
CA ARG A 56 -4.24 -10.10 19.90
C ARG A 56 -3.78 -11.55 19.69
N ARG A 57 -2.71 -11.77 18.91
CA ARG A 57 -2.14 -13.11 18.66
C ARG A 57 -1.30 -13.61 19.84
N GLY A 58 -0.60 -12.71 20.53
CA GLY A 58 0.31 -13.08 21.60
C GLY A 58 1.59 -13.69 21.03
N GLU A 59 1.80 -14.99 21.26
CA GLU A 59 2.94 -15.70 20.67
C GLU A 59 2.65 -16.06 19.21
N LEU A 60 3.64 -15.79 18.35
CA LEU A 60 3.58 -16.13 16.94
C LEU A 60 4.03 -17.57 16.73
N SER A 61 3.57 -18.17 15.63
CA SER A 61 4.02 -19.49 15.17
C SER A 61 5.48 -19.51 14.69
N ILE A 62 6.08 -18.33 14.48
CA ILE A 62 7.49 -18.16 14.08
C ILE A 62 8.33 -17.62 15.22
N SER A 63 9.64 -17.84 15.16
CA SER A 63 10.54 -17.28 16.17
C SER A 63 10.58 -15.76 16.12
N LYS A 64 10.90 -15.13 17.24
CA LYS A 64 11.10 -13.67 17.30
C LYS A 64 12.20 -13.22 16.34
N ALA A 65 13.29 -13.98 16.23
CA ALA A 65 14.40 -13.67 15.33
C ALA A 65 13.98 -13.69 13.85
N ASP A 66 13.13 -14.65 13.46
CA ASP A 66 12.58 -14.71 12.11
C ASP A 66 11.65 -13.52 11.85
N CYS A 67 10.76 -13.20 12.80
CA CYS A 67 9.89 -12.04 12.67
C CYS A 67 10.69 -10.73 12.54
N ASP A 68 11.74 -10.55 13.34
CA ASP A 68 12.62 -9.38 13.26
C ASP A 68 13.31 -9.30 11.89
N THR A 69 13.74 -10.43 11.34
CA THR A 69 14.31 -10.52 9.98
C THR A 69 13.30 -10.13 8.91
N TYR A 70 12.06 -10.61 9.02
CA TYR A 70 10.97 -10.25 8.10
C TYR A 70 10.59 -8.78 8.21
N ILE A 71 10.60 -8.20 9.41
CA ILE A 71 10.41 -6.77 9.62
C ILE A 71 11.51 -5.97 8.91
N GLN A 72 12.78 -6.34 9.05
CA GLN A 72 13.86 -5.64 8.35
C GLN A 72 13.74 -5.78 6.82
N THR A 73 13.39 -6.97 6.34
CA THR A 73 13.14 -7.22 4.91
C THR A 73 12.02 -6.33 4.37
N GLY A 74 10.88 -6.29 5.07
CA GLY A 74 9.75 -5.43 4.69
C GLY A 74 10.11 -3.95 4.69
N LYS A 75 10.88 -3.50 5.68
CA LYS A 75 11.36 -2.12 5.77
C LYS A 75 12.29 -1.76 4.61
N GLN A 76 13.24 -2.63 4.28
CA GLN A 76 14.16 -2.42 3.16
C GLN A 76 13.42 -2.39 1.83
N SER A 77 12.46 -3.31 1.62
CA SER A 77 11.62 -3.32 0.42
C SER A 77 10.91 -1.98 0.23
N ALA A 78 10.23 -1.48 1.27
CA ALA A 78 9.53 -0.20 1.19
C ALA A 78 10.48 0.97 0.85
N GLN A 79 11.71 0.96 1.40
CA GLN A 79 12.70 2.00 1.07
C GLN A 79 13.15 1.93 -0.39
N VAL A 80 13.37 0.74 -0.94
CA VAL A 80 13.72 0.54 -2.37
C VAL A 80 12.56 0.98 -3.27
N ASP A 81 11.33 0.63 -2.92
CA ASP A 81 10.13 1.02 -3.67
C ASP A 81 9.99 2.56 -3.70
N MET A 82 10.21 3.21 -2.55
CA MET A 82 10.21 4.68 -2.45
C MET A 82 11.31 5.33 -3.29
N GLN A 83 12.53 4.79 -3.27
CA GLN A 83 13.64 5.29 -4.09
C GLN A 83 13.32 5.14 -5.58
N THR A 84 12.88 3.96 -5.99
CA THR A 84 12.50 3.67 -7.38
C THR A 84 11.41 4.62 -7.85
N THR A 85 10.39 4.86 -7.02
CA THR A 85 9.31 5.80 -7.34
C THR A 85 9.84 7.23 -7.52
N ARG A 86 10.75 7.68 -6.65
CA ARG A 86 11.39 9.01 -6.77
C ARG A 86 12.20 9.12 -8.05
N ASP A 87 12.97 8.10 -8.41
CA ASP A 87 13.78 8.09 -9.62
C ASP A 87 12.91 8.14 -10.89
N ILE A 88 11.78 7.43 -10.89
CA ILE A 88 10.81 7.48 -11.99
C ILE A 88 10.23 8.89 -12.12
N ILE A 89 9.87 9.52 -11.00
CA ILE A 89 9.33 10.89 -11.00
C ILE A 89 10.38 11.89 -11.51
N ASP A 90 11.63 11.82 -11.04
CA ASP A 90 12.71 12.71 -11.49
C ASP A 90 12.98 12.55 -12.99
N ARG A 91 13.07 11.31 -13.49
CA ARG A 91 13.23 11.05 -14.93
C ARG A 91 12.05 11.59 -15.74
N SER A 92 10.82 11.42 -15.24
CA SER A 92 9.62 11.94 -15.90
C SER A 92 9.64 13.47 -15.97
N GLN A 93 10.00 14.16 -14.88
CA GLN A 93 10.10 15.62 -14.85
C GLN A 93 11.19 16.14 -15.80
N ARG A 94 12.35 15.49 -15.84
CA ARG A 94 13.43 15.84 -16.80
C ARG A 94 12.97 15.69 -18.24
N SER A 95 12.29 14.59 -18.58
CA SER A 95 11.75 14.38 -19.93
C SER A 95 10.73 15.45 -20.31
N GLN A 96 9.81 15.81 -19.40
CA GLN A 96 8.85 16.89 -19.63
C GLN A 96 9.54 18.24 -19.86
N ALA A 97 10.58 18.56 -19.08
CA ALA A 97 11.36 19.78 -19.25
C ALA A 97 12.10 19.82 -20.60
N ILE A 98 12.68 18.70 -21.05
CA ILE A 98 13.35 18.60 -22.36
C ILE A 98 12.34 18.83 -23.50
N ASN A 99 11.17 18.18 -23.43
CA ASN A 99 10.14 18.34 -24.46
C ASN A 99 9.64 19.78 -24.55
N ALA A 100 9.45 20.45 -23.40
CA ALA A 100 9.06 21.86 -23.36
C ALA A 100 10.13 22.82 -23.94
N ILE A 101 11.42 22.51 -23.79
CA ILE A 101 12.51 23.30 -24.40
C ILE A 101 12.60 23.06 -25.92
N GLN A 102 12.36 21.82 -26.37
CA GLN A 102 12.45 21.46 -27.79
C GLN A 102 11.20 21.81 -28.60
N GLY A 103 10.12 22.26 -27.96
CA GLY A 103 8.92 22.76 -28.62
C GLY A 103 8.04 21.69 -29.27
N TYR A 104 8.07 20.46 -28.74
CA TYR A 104 7.10 19.41 -29.06
C TYR A 104 5.81 19.57 -28.25
#